data_AF-A0A9N9E220-F1
#
_entry.id   AF-A0A9N9E220-F1
#
_cell.length_a   1.000
_cell.length_b   1.000
_cell.length_c   1.000
_cell.angle_alpha   90.00
_cell.angle_beta   90.00
_cell.angle_gamma   90.00
#
_symmetry.space_group_name_H-M   'P 1'
#
loop_
_entity.id
_entity.type
_entity.pdbx_description
1 polymer ?
#
loop_
_entity_poly.entity_id
_entity_poly.type
_entity_poly.pdbx_seq_one_letter_code
_entity_poly.pdbx_strand_id
1 'polypeptide(L)' 'MDSFSAHLLDSVKRHLGEKKTDIAIIPGGLTSRVQPLDVAINKSFKSKA' A
#
# COMPACT_ATOMS: atom_id res chain seq x y z
N MET A 1 -2.60 0.92 -1.43
CA MET A 1 -1.72 -0.26 -1.50
C MET A 1 -0.53 0.08 -2.38
N ASP A 2 0.60 -0.61 -2.23
CA ASP A 2 1.74 -0.44 -3.15
C ASP A 2 1.56 -1.31 -4.40
N SER A 3 2.48 -1.17 -5.35
CA SER A 3 2.49 -1.91 -6.60
C SER A 3 3.08 -3.33 -6.49
N PHE A 4 3.09 -3.93 -5.29
CA PHE A 4 3.56 -5.31 -5.15
C PHE A 4 2.68 -6.27 -5.96
N SER A 5 3.31 -7.20 -6.69
CA SER A 5 2.61 -8.05 -7.66
C SER A 5 1.46 -8.86 -7.05
N ALA A 6 1.60 -9.31 -5.80
CA ALA A 6 0.52 -10.01 -5.10
C ALA A 6 -0.72 -9.13 -4.85
N HIS A 7 -0.54 -7.81 -4.68
CA HIS A 7 -1.64 -6.86 -4.51
C HIS A 7 -2.42 -6.57 -5.81
N LEU A 8 -1.83 -6.92 -6.96
CA LEU A 8 -2.43 -6.68 -8.27
C LEU A 8 -3.28 -7.85 -8.77
N LEU A 9 -3.25 -9.00 -8.08
CA LEU A 9 -4.04 -10.17 -8.41
C LEU A 9 -5.54 -9.85 -8.44
N ASP A 10 -6.23 -10.36 -9.45
CA ASP A 10 -7.66 -10.10 -9.62
C ASP A 10 -8.50 -10.66 -8.47
N SER A 11 -8.07 -11.77 -7.86
CA SER A 11 -8.70 -12.33 -6.66
C SER A 11 -8.68 -11.34 -5.49
N VAL A 12 -7.58 -10.60 -5.32
CA VAL A 12 -7.43 -9.58 -4.29
C VAL A 12 -8.35 -8.40 -4.60
N LYS A 13 -8.31 -7.87 -5.83
CA LYS A 13 -9.18 -6.74 -6.23
C LYS A 13 -10.66 -7.07 -6.06
N ARG A 14 -11.09 -8.27 -6.46
CA ARG A 14 -12.48 -8.72 -6.33
C ARG A 14 -12.91 -8.79 -4.87
N HIS A 15 -12.09 -9.39 -4.00
CA HIS A 15 -12.38 -9.48 -2.57
C HIS A 15 -12.52 -8.11 -1.90
N LEU A 16 -11.72 -7.13 -2.30
CA LEU A 16 -11.83 -5.76 -1.79
C LEU A 16 -13.07 -5.04 -2.35
N GLY A 17 -13.39 -5.26 -3.63
CA GLY A 17 -14.63 -4.75 -4.24
C GLY A 17 -15.90 -5.28 -3.58
N GLU A 18 -15.94 -6.57 -3.24
CA GLU A 18 -17.04 -7.21 -2.48
C GLU A 18 -17.24 -6.55 -1.11
N LYS A 19 -16.16 -6.03 -0.52
CA LYS A 19 -16.17 -5.31 0.76
C LYS A 19 -16.45 -3.82 0.63
N LYS A 20 -16.77 -3.32 -0.58
CA LYS A 20 -16.96 -1.89 -0.88
C LYS A 20 -15.73 -1.05 -0.52
N THR A 21 -14.53 -1.62 -0.72
CA THR A 21 -13.27 -0.95 -0.45
C THR A 21 -12.66 -0.44 -1.76
N ASP A 22 -12.49 0.87 -1.85
CA ASP A 22 -11.77 1.49 -2.96
C ASP A 22 -10.26 1.27 -2.83
N ILE A 23 -9.61 0.93 -3.94
CA ILE A 23 -8.17 0.66 -3.99
C ILE A 23 -7.47 1.77 -4.77
N ALA A 24 -6.52 2.44 -4.11
CA ALA A 24 -5.50 3.24 -4.77
C ALA A 24 -4.17 2.48 -4.81
N ILE A 25 -3.65 2.22 -6.02
CA ILE A 25 -2.33 1.61 -6.24
C ILE A 25 -1.30 2.72 -6.38
N ILE A 26 -0.25 2.65 -5.56
CA ILE A 26 0.83 3.64 -5.55
C ILE A 26 1.97 3.14 -6.45
N PRO A 27 2.43 3.96 -7.42
CA PRO A 27 3.54 3.59 -8.27
C PRO A 27 4.82 3.27 -7.48
N GLY A 28 5.63 2.37 -8.02
CA GLY A 28 6.91 1.98 -7.43
C GLY A 28 7.80 3.18 -7.12
N GLY A 29 8.49 3.14 -5.98
CA GLY A 29 9.40 4.20 -5.53
C GLY A 29 8.71 5.40 -4.86
N LEU A 30 7.37 5.46 -4.83
CA LEU A 30 6.63 6.56 -4.20
C LEU A 30 6.12 6.23 -2.78
N THR A 31 6.27 4.99 -2.33
CA THR A 31 5.77 4.52 -1.02
C THR A 31 6.25 5.40 0.14
N SER A 32 7.54 5.73 0.17
CA SER A 32 8.17 6.58 1.20
C SER A 32 7.72 8.05 1.20
N ARG A 33 6.93 8.46 0.20
CA ARG A 33 6.41 9.83 0.05
C ARG A 33 4.90 9.90 0.18
N VAL A 34 4.18 8.92 -0.39
CA VAL A 34 2.72 8.99 -0.54
C VAL A 34 1.97 7.86 0.17
N GLN A 35 2.64 6.83 0.70
CA GLN A 35 1.96 5.89 1.61
C GLN A 35 1.98 6.43 3.04
N PRO A 36 0.80 6.70 3.64
CA PRO A 36 0.73 7.16 5.02
C PRO A 36 1.41 6.19 6.00
N LEU A 37 1.30 4.88 5.75
CA LEU A 37 1.97 3.86 6.56
C LEU A 37 3.50 3.99 6.53
N ASP A 38 4.10 4.23 5.37
CA ASP A 38 5.57 4.32 5.29
C ASP A 38 6.09 5.67 5.82
N VAL A 39 5.34 6.75 5.55
CA VAL A 39 5.69 8.12 5.96
C VAL A 39 5.50 8.33 7.46
N ALA A 40 4.33 8.00 8.00
CA ALA A 40 3.94 8.35 9.36
C ALA A 40 4.33 7.28 10.39
N ILE A 41 4.28 6.00 10.01
CA ILE A 41 4.47 4.88 10.93
C ILE A 41 5.87 4.31 10.75
N ASN A 42 6.18 3.70 9.60
CA ASN A 42 7.44 2.97 9.42
C ASN A 42 8.68 3.84 9.58
N LYS A 43 8.62 5.11 9.19
CA LYS A 43 9.76 6.04 9.35
C LYS A 43 10.20 6.15 10.82
N SER A 44 9.25 6.20 11.76
CA SER A 44 9.53 6.27 13.20
C SER A 44 10.15 4.98 13.77
N PHE A 45 9.87 3.83 13.15
CA PHE A 45 10.46 2.54 13.51
C PHE A 45 11.85 2.35 12.90
N LYS A 46 12.05 2.86 11.68
CA LYS A 46 13.33 2.82 10.95
C LYS A 46 14.35 3.85 11.47
N SER A 47 13.90 4.93 12.11
CA SER A 47 14.77 5.99 12.65
C SER A 47 15.36 5.69 14.05
N LYS A 48 15.11 4.50 14.59
CA LYS A 48 15.60 4.05 15.91
C LYS A 48 16.73 3.01 15.81
N ALA A 49 17.55 3.11 14.76
CA ALA A 49 18.81 2.39 14.63
C ALA A 49 19.97 3.38 14.69
#